data_AF-A0A2V6MV73-F1
#
_entry.id   AF-A0A2V6MV73-F1
#
_cell.length_a   1.000
_cell.length_b   1.000
_cell.length_c   1.000
_cell.angle_alpha   90.00
_cell.angle_beta   90.00
_cell.angle_gamma   90.00
#
_symmetry.space_group_name_H-M   'P 1'
#
loop_
_entity.id
_entity.type
_entity.pdbx_description
1 polymer ?
#
loop_
_entity_poly.entity_id
_entity_poly.type
_entity_poly.pdbx_seq_one_letter_code
_entity_poly.pdbx_strand_id
1 'polypeptide(L)'
;MNRLYVVENRFTITGAMADHRLRCPASQIPAFTYLLAGKIAAATRDGALFSLLSTLAGPADTAEFDEKWLIEAANDLISKSGVSIVLAGAHQPVAVQLLAYAMNSALKNIGRTVVVREFPRNRNTKSILQLADRMSRGEIKTLFIFGGDPVYNAPRVLAQDTDKKTPLDWGDLQKKVPEVVRLGYHEDATSTISQWHGRSSERVVEILTGWIRGARSVARSTGVI
;
A
#
# COMPACT_ATOMS: atom_id res chain seq x y z
N MET A 1 -10.35 -16.10 -25.37
CA MET A 1 -11.14 -15.16 -24.54
C MET A 1 -10.64 -15.29 -23.11
N ASN A 2 -10.38 -14.17 -22.42
CA ASN A 2 -9.89 -14.19 -21.04
C ASN A 2 -11.09 -14.37 -20.10
N ARG A 3 -10.95 -15.16 -19.04
CA ARG A 3 -11.96 -15.28 -17.97
C ARG A 3 -11.55 -14.42 -16.80
N LEU A 4 -12.41 -13.48 -16.40
CA LEU A 4 -12.17 -12.56 -15.31
C LEU A 4 -13.04 -12.91 -14.09
N TYR A 5 -12.37 -13.34 -13.02
CA TYR A 5 -12.95 -13.57 -11.71
C TYR A 5 -12.70 -12.36 -10.81
N VAL A 6 -13.76 -11.78 -10.25
CA VAL A 6 -13.65 -10.62 -9.35
C VAL A 6 -14.39 -10.90 -8.05
N VAL A 7 -13.63 -10.84 -6.95
CA VAL A 7 -14.16 -10.88 -5.59
C VAL A 7 -14.00 -9.50 -4.98
N GLU A 8 -15.11 -8.81 -4.74
CA GLU A 8 -15.08 -7.42 -4.28
C GLU A 8 -16.25 -7.08 -3.35
N ASN A 9 -16.02 -6.08 -2.49
CA ASN A 9 -17.06 -5.58 -1.58
C ASN A 9 -18.02 -4.62 -2.27
N ARG A 10 -17.48 -3.58 -2.90
CA ARG A 10 -18.25 -2.58 -3.66
C ARG A 10 -18.26 -2.96 -5.13
N PHE A 11 -19.34 -2.64 -5.83
CA PHE A 11 -19.40 -2.81 -7.28
C PHE A 11 -18.45 -1.83 -7.96
N THR A 12 -17.46 -2.35 -8.70
CA THR A 12 -16.48 -1.53 -9.43
C THR A 12 -16.60 -1.71 -10.94
N ILE A 13 -15.94 -0.84 -11.71
CA ILE A 13 -15.85 -0.97 -13.17
C ILE A 13 -15.18 -2.30 -13.56
N THR A 14 -14.18 -2.75 -12.79
CA THR A 14 -13.54 -4.06 -13.00
C THR A 14 -14.53 -5.20 -12.76
N GLY A 15 -15.35 -5.09 -11.70
CA GLY A 15 -16.43 -6.05 -11.44
C GLY A 15 -17.50 -6.05 -12.54
N ALA A 16 -17.79 -4.90 -13.16
CA ALA A 16 -18.74 -4.80 -14.26
C ALA A 16 -18.26 -5.50 -15.55
N MET A 17 -16.95 -5.62 -15.73
CA MET A 17 -16.34 -6.33 -16.87
C MET A 17 -16.02 -7.79 -16.55
N ALA A 18 -16.32 -8.25 -15.33
CA ALA A 18 -16.02 -9.61 -14.89
C ALA A 18 -17.05 -10.62 -15.41
N ASP A 19 -16.58 -11.76 -15.91
CA ASP A 19 -17.44 -12.89 -16.25
C ASP A 19 -18.04 -13.51 -14.98
N HIS A 20 -17.23 -13.54 -13.91
CA HIS A 20 -17.60 -14.14 -12.63
C HIS A 20 -17.36 -13.15 -11.51
N ARG A 21 -18.43 -12.53 -11.01
CA ARG A 21 -18.37 -11.58 -9.90
C ARG A 21 -18.97 -12.14 -8.62
N LEU A 22 -18.17 -12.21 -7.56
CA LEU A 22 -18.61 -12.57 -6.22
C LEU A 22 -18.59 -11.34 -5.31
N ARG A 23 -19.76 -11.01 -4.73
CA ARG A 23 -19.86 -9.96 -3.71
C ARG A 23 -19.36 -10.51 -2.39
N CYS A 24 -18.35 -9.89 -1.80
CA CYS A 24 -17.73 -10.34 -0.55
C CYS A 24 -17.45 -9.16 0.39
N PRO A 25 -17.92 -9.18 1.66
CA PRO A 25 -17.55 -8.18 2.66
C PRO A 25 -16.02 -8.03 2.77
N ALA A 26 -15.53 -6.80 2.94
CA ALA A 26 -14.08 -6.56 2.99
C ALA A 26 -13.37 -7.35 4.11
N SER A 27 -14.04 -7.59 5.23
CA SER A 27 -13.54 -8.41 6.34
C SER A 27 -13.37 -9.90 5.98
N GLN A 28 -14.10 -10.39 4.98
CA GLN A 28 -14.11 -11.79 4.56
C GLN A 28 -13.18 -12.07 3.37
N ILE A 29 -12.68 -11.04 2.68
CA ILE A 29 -11.71 -11.20 1.57
C ILE A 29 -10.44 -11.96 2.00
N PRO A 30 -9.86 -11.73 3.20
CA PRO A 30 -8.75 -12.55 3.69
C PRO A 30 -9.10 -14.04 3.79
N ALA A 31 -10.29 -14.38 4.29
CA ALA A 31 -10.76 -15.76 4.40
C ALA A 31 -10.94 -16.41 3.02
N PHE A 32 -11.57 -15.69 2.10
CA PHE A 32 -11.71 -16.13 0.71
C PHE A 32 -10.35 -16.42 0.07
N THR A 33 -9.40 -15.49 0.22
CA THR A 33 -8.06 -15.62 -0.37
C THR A 33 -7.30 -16.79 0.24
N TYR A 34 -7.43 -17.01 1.55
CA TYR A 34 -6.81 -18.15 2.24
C TYR A 34 -7.34 -19.49 1.71
N LEU A 35 -8.65 -19.62 1.54
CA LEU A 35 -9.28 -20.84 1.01
C LEU A 35 -8.89 -21.09 -0.45
N LEU A 36 -8.82 -20.05 -1.29
CA LEU A 36 -8.35 -20.15 -2.67
C LEU A 36 -6.89 -20.61 -2.73
N ALA A 37 -6.04 -20.00 -1.92
CA ALA A 37 -4.64 -20.38 -1.80
C ALA A 37 -4.47 -21.83 -1.31
N GLY A 38 -5.32 -22.29 -0.38
CA GLY A 38 -5.35 -23.69 0.06
C GLY A 38 -5.65 -24.68 -1.07
N LYS A 39 -6.66 -24.38 -1.91
CA LYS A 39 -6.99 -25.23 -3.08
C LYS A 39 -5.84 -25.24 -4.11
N ILE A 40 -5.22 -24.09 -4.37
CA ILE A 40 -4.06 -24.01 -5.27
C ILE A 40 -2.86 -24.78 -4.70
N ALA A 41 -2.56 -24.62 -3.41
CA ALA A 41 -1.46 -25.33 -2.75
C ALA A 41 -1.65 -26.86 -2.82
N ALA A 42 -2.86 -27.35 -2.54
CA ALA A 42 -3.20 -28.76 -2.65
C ALA A 42 -2.99 -29.32 -4.07
N ALA A 43 -3.33 -28.54 -5.09
CA ALA A 43 -3.18 -28.95 -6.49
C ALA A 43 -1.74 -28.86 -7.01
N THR A 44 -1.01 -27.78 -6.69
CA THR A 44 0.36 -27.58 -7.18
C THR A 44 1.42 -28.32 -6.35
N ARG A 45 1.07 -28.76 -5.12
CA ARG A 45 1.98 -29.34 -4.13
C ARG A 45 3.17 -28.44 -3.81
N ASP A 46 2.96 -27.12 -3.85
CA ASP A 46 4.01 -26.14 -3.59
C ASP A 46 4.26 -25.97 -2.08
N GLY A 47 5.46 -26.37 -1.63
CA GLY A 47 5.82 -26.34 -0.21
C GLY A 47 5.91 -24.93 0.38
N ALA A 48 6.26 -23.92 -0.42
CA ALA A 48 6.36 -22.54 0.05
C ALA A 48 4.98 -21.94 0.33
N LEU A 49 3.99 -22.21 -0.54
CA LEU A 49 2.61 -21.79 -0.33
C LEU A 49 1.98 -22.48 0.89
N PHE A 50 2.24 -23.78 1.10
CA PHE A 50 1.80 -24.48 2.31
C PHE A 50 2.42 -23.89 3.58
N SER A 51 3.72 -23.60 3.57
CA SER A 51 4.40 -22.96 4.69
C SER A 51 3.78 -21.60 5.02
N LEU A 52 3.51 -20.76 3.99
CA LEU A 52 2.88 -19.47 4.19
C LEU A 52 1.46 -19.58 4.78
N LEU A 53 0.66 -20.53 4.31
CA LEU A 53 -0.68 -20.80 4.86
C LEU A 53 -0.60 -21.19 6.34
N SER A 54 0.37 -22.03 6.72
CA SER A 54 0.57 -22.41 8.13
C SER A 54 0.98 -21.24 9.02
N THR A 55 1.77 -20.29 8.50
CA THR A 55 2.23 -19.12 9.26
C THR A 55 1.14 -18.07 9.44
N LEU A 56 0.31 -17.83 8.42
CA LEU A 56 -0.67 -16.75 8.46
C LEU A 56 -1.86 -17.03 9.39
N ALA A 57 -2.06 -18.29 9.80
CA ALA A 57 -3.23 -18.80 10.52
C ALA A 57 -4.56 -18.47 9.80
N GLY A 58 -5.38 -19.47 9.55
CA GLY A 58 -6.69 -19.25 8.91
C GLY A 58 -7.49 -18.18 9.69
N PRO A 59 -8.13 -17.21 9.01
CA PRO A 59 -8.91 -16.20 9.70
C PRO A 59 -10.04 -16.84 10.54
N ALA A 60 -10.27 -16.28 11.72
CA ALA A 60 -11.17 -16.85 12.75
C ALA A 60 -12.64 -16.98 12.29
N ASP A 61 -13.08 -16.14 11.37
CA ASP A 61 -14.39 -16.24 10.74
C ASP A 61 -14.31 -17.14 9.50
N THR A 62 -14.80 -18.36 9.62
CA THR A 62 -15.11 -19.23 8.48
C THR A 62 -16.40 -18.74 7.83
N ALA A 63 -16.30 -17.71 7.00
CA ALA A 63 -17.38 -17.35 6.10
C ALA A 63 -17.63 -18.52 5.14
N GLU A 64 -18.87 -19.00 5.08
CA GLU A 64 -19.29 -19.99 4.08
C GLU A 64 -19.36 -19.31 2.72
N PHE A 65 -18.40 -19.62 1.86
CA PHE A 65 -18.43 -19.22 0.45
C PHE A 65 -19.01 -20.35 -0.39
N ASP A 66 -19.56 -20.00 -1.56
CA ASP A 66 -19.93 -21.01 -2.55
C ASP A 66 -18.68 -21.80 -2.96
N GLU A 67 -18.62 -23.05 -2.48
CA GLU A 67 -17.46 -23.91 -2.71
C GLU A 67 -17.28 -24.21 -4.20
N LYS A 68 -18.39 -24.32 -4.95
CA LYS A 68 -18.33 -24.56 -6.39
C LYS A 68 -17.64 -23.40 -7.08
N TRP A 69 -18.02 -22.16 -6.76
CA TRP A 69 -17.37 -20.97 -7.33
C TRP A 69 -15.86 -20.97 -7.06
N LEU A 70 -15.47 -21.28 -5.82
CA LEU A 70 -14.08 -21.33 -5.40
C LEU A 70 -13.28 -22.44 -6.14
N ILE A 71 -13.87 -23.62 -6.29
CA ILE A 71 -13.27 -24.75 -7.01
C ILE A 71 -13.07 -24.40 -8.49
N GLU A 72 -14.08 -23.86 -9.15
CA GLU A 72 -13.99 -23.49 -10.57
C GLU A 72 -12.92 -22.41 -10.79
N ALA A 73 -12.88 -21.38 -9.94
CA ALA A 73 -11.85 -20.34 -10.01
C ALA A 73 -10.43 -20.90 -9.82
N ALA A 74 -10.25 -21.82 -8.87
CA ALA A 74 -8.96 -22.47 -8.65
C ALA A 74 -8.55 -23.34 -9.85
N ASN A 75 -9.46 -24.17 -10.35
CA ASN A 75 -9.22 -25.08 -11.48
C ASN A 75 -8.82 -24.31 -12.75
N ASP A 76 -9.50 -23.20 -13.04
CA ASP A 76 -9.18 -22.35 -14.19
C ASP A 76 -7.77 -21.75 -14.07
N LEU A 77 -7.41 -21.24 -12.88
CA LEU A 77 -6.06 -20.72 -12.63
C LEU A 77 -4.98 -21.79 -12.80
N ILE A 78 -5.22 -22.99 -12.28
CA ILE A 78 -4.29 -24.13 -12.33
C ILE A 78 -4.13 -24.62 -13.77
N SER A 79 -5.24 -24.78 -14.51
CA SER A 79 -5.24 -25.25 -15.90
C SER A 79 -4.46 -24.33 -16.85
N LYS A 80 -4.27 -23.06 -16.46
CA LYS A 80 -3.55 -22.03 -17.21
C LYS A 80 -2.31 -21.51 -16.46
N SER A 81 -1.66 -22.37 -15.69
CA SER A 81 -0.40 -22.05 -15.00
C SER A 81 0.65 -21.47 -15.96
N GLY A 82 1.25 -20.35 -15.58
CA GLY A 82 2.25 -19.61 -16.35
C GLY A 82 1.70 -18.59 -17.33
N VAL A 83 0.38 -18.56 -17.55
CA VAL A 83 -0.33 -17.54 -18.36
C VAL A 83 -1.56 -16.97 -17.64
N SER A 84 -1.80 -17.38 -16.40
CA SER A 84 -2.82 -16.83 -15.50
C SER A 84 -2.24 -15.70 -14.64
N ILE A 85 -3.10 -15.01 -13.88
CA ILE A 85 -2.68 -13.99 -12.92
C ILE A 85 -3.68 -13.87 -11.77
N VAL A 86 -3.15 -13.72 -10.56
CA VAL A 86 -3.92 -13.37 -9.35
C VAL A 86 -3.52 -11.96 -8.92
N LEU A 87 -4.50 -11.05 -8.78
CA LEU A 87 -4.26 -9.66 -8.37
C LEU A 87 -4.94 -9.36 -7.04
N ALA A 88 -4.21 -8.71 -6.13
CA ALA A 88 -4.77 -8.15 -4.90
C ALA A 88 -4.99 -6.64 -5.08
N GLY A 89 -6.13 -6.14 -4.60
CA GLY A 89 -6.40 -4.70 -4.59
C GLY A 89 -5.43 -3.94 -3.67
N ALA A 90 -5.13 -2.68 -4.00
CA ALA A 90 -4.13 -1.87 -3.29
C ALA A 90 -4.44 -1.67 -1.78
N HIS A 91 -5.72 -1.70 -1.40
CA HIS A 91 -6.17 -1.53 -0.02
C HIS A 91 -6.33 -2.85 0.74
N GLN A 92 -5.98 -3.98 0.12
CA GLN A 92 -6.05 -5.28 0.81
C GLN A 92 -4.95 -5.40 1.87
N PRO A 93 -5.21 -6.11 2.98
CA PRO A 93 -4.20 -6.37 4.00
C PRO A 93 -2.95 -7.04 3.42
N VAL A 94 -1.81 -6.83 4.09
CA VAL A 94 -0.51 -7.41 3.67
C VAL A 94 -0.58 -8.93 3.50
N ALA A 95 -1.34 -9.63 4.36
CA ALA A 95 -1.55 -11.07 4.24
C ALA A 95 -2.15 -11.47 2.88
N VAL A 96 -3.16 -10.75 2.39
CA VAL A 96 -3.79 -10.98 1.08
C VAL A 96 -2.81 -10.70 -0.05
N GLN A 97 -2.02 -9.63 0.06
CA GLN A 97 -1.01 -9.30 -0.95
C GLN A 97 0.08 -10.38 -1.04
N LEU A 98 0.55 -10.90 0.10
CA LEU A 98 1.53 -11.98 0.16
C LEU A 98 0.96 -13.29 -0.39
N LEU A 99 -0.29 -13.64 -0.07
CA LEU A 99 -0.96 -14.81 -0.63
C LEU A 99 -1.13 -14.70 -2.15
N ALA A 100 -1.50 -13.52 -2.67
CA ALA A 100 -1.58 -13.28 -4.12
C ALA A 100 -0.22 -13.47 -4.80
N TYR A 101 0.86 -12.95 -4.22
CA TYR A 101 2.21 -13.16 -4.71
C TYR A 101 2.61 -14.64 -4.69
N ALA A 102 2.35 -15.33 -3.57
CA ALA A 102 2.69 -16.74 -3.40
C ALA A 102 1.87 -17.65 -4.35
N MET A 103 0.59 -17.37 -4.57
CA MET A 103 -0.23 -18.07 -5.56
C MET A 103 0.34 -17.89 -6.98
N ASN A 104 0.73 -16.67 -7.37
CA ASN A 104 1.39 -16.44 -8.65
C ASN A 104 2.74 -17.16 -8.77
N SER A 105 3.48 -17.31 -7.67
CA SER A 105 4.69 -18.12 -7.63
C SER A 105 4.38 -19.60 -7.86
N ALA A 106 3.42 -20.16 -7.12
CA ALA A 106 3.01 -21.56 -7.23
C ALA A 106 2.45 -21.92 -8.61
N LEU A 107 1.76 -20.97 -9.26
CA LEU A 107 1.24 -21.10 -10.62
C LEU A 107 2.30 -20.85 -11.71
N LYS A 108 3.57 -20.60 -11.34
CA LYS A 108 4.68 -20.31 -12.27
C LYS A 108 4.44 -19.07 -13.15
N ASN A 109 3.70 -18.09 -12.63
CA ASN A 109 3.38 -16.84 -13.32
C ASN A 109 4.52 -15.80 -13.19
N ILE A 110 5.38 -15.92 -12.16
CA ILE A 110 6.52 -15.02 -11.96
C ILE A 110 7.55 -15.22 -13.07
N GLY A 111 7.97 -14.12 -13.71
CA GLY A 111 8.90 -14.11 -14.84
C GLY A 111 8.23 -14.42 -16.19
N ARG A 112 6.94 -14.76 -16.21
CA ARG A 112 6.14 -14.96 -17.44
C ARG A 112 5.07 -13.90 -17.58
N THR A 113 4.01 -14.00 -16.77
CA THR A 113 2.90 -13.05 -16.73
C THR A 113 3.20 -11.90 -15.76
N VAL A 114 3.84 -12.21 -14.64
CA VAL A 114 4.16 -11.24 -13.58
C VAL A 114 5.65 -10.94 -13.60
N VAL A 115 6.00 -9.71 -13.98
CA VAL A 115 7.39 -9.23 -13.94
C VAL A 115 7.61 -8.49 -12.63
N VAL A 116 8.48 -9.04 -11.78
CA VAL A 116 8.86 -8.41 -10.52
C VAL A 116 10.02 -7.45 -10.78
N ARG A 117 9.88 -6.21 -10.31
CA ARG A 117 10.97 -5.22 -10.33
C ARG A 117 11.30 -4.80 -8.91
N GLU A 118 12.58 -4.84 -8.58
CA GLU A 118 13.07 -4.28 -7.34
C GLU A 118 13.15 -2.76 -7.46
N PHE A 119 12.56 -2.06 -6.50
CA PHE A 119 12.74 -0.63 -6.35
C PHE A 119 13.62 -0.39 -5.12
N PRO A 120 14.68 0.43 -5.24
CA PRO A 120 15.54 0.71 -4.10
C PRO A 120 14.71 1.43 -3.03
N ARG A 121 14.40 0.72 -1.94
CA ARG A 121 13.76 1.33 -0.78
C ARG A 121 14.80 2.16 -0.03
N ASN A 122 14.54 3.45 0.11
CA ASN A 122 15.32 4.28 1.01
C ASN A 122 15.06 3.81 2.45
N ARG A 123 16.08 3.23 3.09
CA ARG A 123 15.99 2.73 4.49
C ARG A 123 15.62 3.83 5.48
N ASN A 124 15.82 5.10 5.09
CA ASN A 124 15.46 6.27 5.89
C ASN A 124 14.03 6.77 5.62
N THR A 125 13.23 6.10 4.79
CA THR A 125 11.81 6.42 4.65
C THR A 125 11.11 6.07 5.97
N LYS A 126 10.72 7.10 6.71
CA LYS A 126 9.95 6.99 7.96
C LYS A 126 8.46 7.10 7.67
N SER A 127 7.65 6.49 8.54
CA SER A 127 6.19 6.59 8.40
C SER A 127 5.68 7.97 8.83
N ILE A 128 4.49 8.34 8.36
CA ILE A 128 3.83 9.58 8.81
C ILE A 128 3.55 9.57 10.32
N LEU A 129 3.36 8.39 10.92
CA LEU A 129 3.19 8.24 12.38
C LEU A 129 4.48 8.57 13.14
N GLN A 130 5.63 8.10 12.63
CA GLN A 130 6.94 8.47 13.20
C GLN A 130 7.23 9.96 13.03
N LEU A 131 6.77 10.56 11.93
CA LEU A 131 6.87 12.00 11.72
C LEU A 131 5.99 12.77 12.73
N ALA A 132 4.73 12.36 12.88
CA ALA A 132 3.77 12.96 13.80
C ALA A 132 4.26 12.94 15.25
N ASP A 133 4.84 11.82 15.70
CA ASP A 133 5.38 11.65 17.04
C ASP A 133 6.65 12.49 17.30
N ARG A 134 7.44 12.78 16.27
CA ARG A 134 8.57 13.72 16.40
C ARG A 134 8.11 15.18 16.37
N MET A 135 7.05 15.47 15.64
CA MET A 135 6.42 16.79 15.63
C MET A 135 5.77 17.09 16.98
N SER A 136 5.08 16.12 17.60
CA SER A 136 4.47 16.28 18.91
C SER A 136 5.51 16.56 20.00
N ARG A 137 6.69 15.93 19.89
CA ARG A 137 7.85 16.15 20.77
C ARG A 137 8.66 17.42 20.48
N GLY A 138 8.27 18.20 19.46
CA GLY A 138 8.97 19.45 19.11
C GLY A 138 10.37 19.24 18.52
N GLU A 139 10.71 18.02 18.08
CA GLU A 139 12.03 17.72 17.50
C GLU A 139 12.20 18.29 16.08
N ILE A 140 11.09 18.70 15.44
CA ILE A 140 11.07 19.17 14.06
C ILE A 140 10.89 20.68 14.05
N LYS A 141 11.93 21.37 13.56
CA LYS A 141 11.96 22.83 13.44
C LYS A 141 11.44 23.30 12.08
N THR A 142 11.79 22.58 11.02
CA THR A 142 11.42 22.89 9.64
C THR A 142 10.81 21.66 8.98
N LEU A 143 9.62 21.83 8.39
CA LEU A 143 8.88 20.80 7.67
C LEU A 143 8.74 21.19 6.19
N PHE A 144 9.23 20.34 5.30
CA PHE A 144 9.04 20.48 3.86
C PHE A 144 7.96 19.50 3.38
N ILE A 145 6.90 20.03 2.76
CA ILE A 145 5.79 19.24 2.21
C ILE A 145 5.81 19.35 0.69
N PHE A 146 6.17 18.28 0.01
CA PHE A 146 6.20 18.21 -1.46
C PHE A 146 4.96 17.50 -1.98
N GLY A 147 4.00 18.25 -2.50
CA GLY A 147 2.69 17.75 -2.94
C GLY A 147 1.84 17.18 -1.80
N GLY A 148 0.69 16.59 -2.17
CA GLY A 148 -0.29 15.99 -1.24
C GLY A 148 -0.95 17.00 -0.29
N ASP A 149 -2.10 16.71 0.30
CA ASP A 149 -2.75 17.61 1.28
C ASP A 149 -2.86 16.89 2.64
N PRO A 150 -1.80 16.83 3.46
CA PRO A 150 -1.81 16.02 4.69
C PRO A 150 -2.84 16.48 5.74
N VAL A 151 -3.25 17.76 5.75
CA VAL A 151 -4.37 18.19 6.61
C VAL A 151 -5.66 17.44 6.26
N TYR A 152 -5.89 17.18 4.98
CA TYR A 152 -7.07 16.47 4.50
C TYR A 152 -6.88 14.95 4.40
N ASN A 153 -5.72 14.51 3.89
CA ASN A 153 -5.41 13.13 3.53
C ASN A 153 -4.91 12.28 4.71
N ALA A 154 -4.29 12.88 5.72
CA ALA A 154 -3.66 12.10 6.77
C ALA A 154 -4.73 11.36 7.60
N PRO A 155 -4.42 10.14 8.09
CA PRO A 155 -5.27 9.47 9.06
C PRO A 155 -5.57 10.38 10.25
N ARG A 156 -6.78 10.29 10.79
CA ARG A 156 -7.10 10.93 12.06
C ARG A 156 -6.36 10.22 13.20
N VAL A 157 -6.08 10.95 14.27
CA VAL A 157 -5.43 10.43 15.49
C VAL A 157 -4.04 9.87 15.17
N LEU A 158 -3.11 10.76 14.80
CA LEU A 158 -1.75 10.37 14.41
C LEU A 158 -0.81 10.22 15.60
N ALA A 159 -0.98 11.06 16.62
CA ALA A 159 -0.15 11.08 17.81
C ALA A 159 -1.00 11.35 19.05
N GLN A 160 -0.45 11.05 20.23
CA GLN A 160 -1.01 11.48 21.50
C GLN A 160 -0.14 12.60 22.06
N ASP A 161 -0.77 13.64 22.59
CA ASP A 161 -0.03 14.68 23.29
C ASP A 161 0.53 14.13 24.60
N THR A 162 1.82 14.40 24.86
CA THR A 162 2.53 13.86 26.04
C THR A 162 1.90 14.35 27.34
N ASP A 163 1.37 15.58 27.36
CA ASP A 163 0.86 16.22 28.58
C ASP A 163 -0.64 15.98 28.81
N LYS A 164 -1.44 15.92 27.74
CA LYS A 164 -2.91 15.92 27.84
C LYS A 164 -3.57 14.61 27.42
N LYS A 165 -2.80 13.65 26.89
CA LYS A 165 -3.31 12.39 26.28
C LYS A 165 -4.43 12.61 25.26
N THR A 166 -4.52 13.81 24.69
CA THR A 166 -5.49 14.12 23.65
C THR A 166 -4.97 13.62 22.30
N PRO A 167 -5.83 13.00 21.48
CA PRO A 167 -5.46 12.63 20.13
C PRO A 167 -5.17 13.89 19.32
N LEU A 168 -4.02 13.91 18.64
CA LEU A 168 -3.60 15.00 17.76
C LEU A 168 -3.79 14.58 16.30
N ASP A 169 -4.51 15.44 15.58
CA ASP A 169 -4.64 15.36 14.13
C ASP A 169 -3.50 16.16 13.46
N TRP A 170 -3.28 15.93 12.15
CA TRP A 170 -2.17 16.56 11.42
C TRP A 170 -2.17 18.10 11.52
N GLY A 171 -3.34 18.72 11.44
CA GLY A 171 -3.47 20.18 11.50
C GLY A 171 -2.93 20.79 12.80
N ASP A 172 -3.09 20.10 13.93
CA ASP A 172 -2.58 20.57 15.23
C ASP A 172 -1.06 20.35 15.34
N LEU A 173 -0.58 19.24 14.80
CA LEU A 173 0.86 18.94 14.75
C LEU A 173 1.61 19.94 13.89
N GLN A 174 1.06 20.31 12.72
CA GLN A 174 1.69 21.25 11.81
C GLN A 174 1.84 22.64 12.44
N LYS A 175 0.86 23.09 13.24
CA LYS A 175 0.95 24.37 13.98
C LYS A 175 2.04 24.39 15.05
N LYS A 176 2.45 23.22 15.58
CA LYS A 176 3.57 23.12 16.53
C LYS A 176 4.93 23.29 15.85
N VAL A 177 5.02 23.14 14.52
CA VAL A 177 6.28 23.30 13.78
C VAL A 177 6.52 24.77 13.44
N PRO A 178 7.69 25.33 13.82
CA PRO A 178 8.01 26.74 13.58
C PRO A 178 8.01 27.16 12.11
N GLU A 179 8.55 26.32 11.23
CA GLU A 179 8.69 26.62 9.81
C GLU A 179 8.13 25.49 8.96
N VAL A 180 7.10 25.78 8.16
CA VAL A 180 6.49 24.85 7.22
C VAL A 180 6.52 25.45 5.83
N VAL A 181 7.23 24.76 4.95
CA VAL A 181 7.37 25.10 3.53
C VAL A 181 6.63 24.05 2.73
N ARG A 182 5.59 24.48 2.03
CA ARG A 182 4.77 23.64 1.18
C ARG A 182 4.99 23.98 -0.28
N LEU A 183 5.17 22.94 -1.10
CA LEU A 183 5.22 23.05 -2.55
C LEU A 183 4.08 22.23 -3.15
N GLY A 184 3.07 22.90 -3.71
CA GLY A 184 1.85 22.27 -4.22
C GLY A 184 1.30 22.98 -5.45
N TYR A 185 0.48 22.28 -6.24
CA TYR A 185 -0.15 22.86 -7.44
C TYR A 185 -1.32 23.79 -7.11
N HIS A 186 -2.00 23.52 -6.00
CA HIS A 186 -3.20 24.24 -5.56
C HIS A 186 -3.02 24.76 -4.13
N GLU A 187 -3.76 25.82 -3.83
CA GLU A 187 -3.99 26.27 -2.47
C GLU A 187 -5.08 25.39 -1.85
N ASP A 188 -4.74 24.71 -0.76
CA ASP A 188 -5.56 23.69 -0.09
C ASP A 188 -5.48 23.81 1.44
N ALA A 189 -6.09 22.87 2.15
CA ALA A 189 -6.19 22.92 3.61
C ALA A 189 -4.80 22.98 4.29
N THR A 190 -3.81 22.28 3.75
CA THR A 190 -2.42 22.36 4.22
C THR A 190 -1.76 23.70 3.90
N SER A 191 -2.10 24.31 2.76
CA SER A 191 -1.55 25.62 2.36
C SER A 191 -1.96 26.73 3.32
N THR A 192 -3.21 26.70 3.82
CA THR A 192 -3.74 27.69 4.77
C THR A 192 -2.96 27.74 6.09
N ILE A 193 -2.39 26.61 6.52
CA ILE A 193 -1.62 26.52 7.78
C ILE A 193 -0.11 26.43 7.56
N SER A 194 0.37 26.61 6.33
CA SER A 194 1.80 26.66 6.00
C SER A 194 2.28 28.10 5.99
N GLN A 195 3.46 28.39 6.53
CA GLN A 195 4.04 29.74 6.52
C GLN A 195 4.48 30.13 5.10
N TRP A 196 5.01 29.17 4.33
CA TRP A 196 5.44 29.39 2.96
C TRP A 196 4.72 28.43 2.02
N HIS A 197 4.05 28.98 1.01
CA HIS A 197 3.44 28.21 -0.07
C HIS A 197 4.09 28.59 -1.40
N GLY A 198 4.84 27.66 -1.97
CA GLY A 198 5.39 27.75 -3.31
C GLY A 198 4.48 27.05 -4.32
N ARG A 199 4.12 27.74 -5.40
CA ARG A 199 3.45 27.10 -6.54
C ARG A 199 4.39 26.11 -7.20
N SER A 200 4.01 24.84 -7.16
CA SER A 200 4.65 23.80 -7.94
C SER A 200 4.25 23.96 -9.41
N SER A 201 5.23 24.13 -10.30
CA SER A 201 5.07 23.80 -11.72
C SER A 201 5.83 22.51 -11.99
N GLU A 202 5.45 21.73 -13.01
CA GLU A 202 6.09 20.44 -13.32
C GLU A 202 7.63 20.54 -13.39
N ARG A 203 8.17 21.66 -13.90
CA ARG A 203 9.62 21.91 -13.97
C ARG A 203 10.28 22.23 -12.63
N VAL A 204 9.58 22.84 -11.67
CA VAL A 204 10.18 23.26 -10.39
C VAL A 204 10.45 22.05 -9.48
N VAL A 205 9.58 21.04 -9.50
CA VAL A 205 9.81 19.78 -8.78
C VAL A 205 11.00 19.02 -9.37
N GLU A 206 11.15 19.03 -10.68
CA GLU A 206 12.26 18.38 -11.39
C GLU A 206 13.61 19.04 -11.06
N ILE A 207 13.64 20.39 -10.99
CA ILE A 207 14.84 21.14 -10.61
C ILE A 207 15.21 20.92 -9.14
N LEU A 208 14.24 20.93 -8.22
CA LEU A 208 14.50 20.72 -6.78
C LEU A 208 14.89 19.27 -6.46
N THR A 209 14.29 18.28 -7.13
CA THR A 209 14.71 16.88 -6.99
C THR A 209 16.09 16.63 -7.58
N GLY A 210 16.45 17.33 -8.67
CA GLY A 210 17.81 17.37 -9.22
C GLY A 210 18.83 17.97 -8.23
N TRP A 211 18.49 19.09 -7.59
CA TRP A 211 19.33 19.74 -6.58
C TRP A 211 19.56 18.89 -5.32
N ILE A 212 18.52 18.24 -4.80
CA ILE A 212 18.64 17.34 -3.64
C ILE A 212 19.49 16.10 -3.98
N ARG A 213 19.40 15.58 -5.22
CA ARG A 213 20.29 14.52 -5.71
C ARG A 213 21.74 15.00 -5.85
N GLY A 214 21.95 16.21 -6.36
CA GLY A 214 23.27 16.84 -6.45
C GLY A 214 23.93 17.05 -5.07
N ALA A 215 23.18 17.56 -4.09
CA ALA A 215 23.68 17.76 -2.72
C ALA A 215 24.10 16.44 -2.03
N ARG A 216 23.37 15.33 -2.29
CA ARG A 216 23.75 14.00 -1.79
C ARG A 216 24.98 13.41 -2.49
N SER A 217 25.21 13.76 -3.76
CA SER A 217 26.41 13.36 -4.49
C SER A 217 27.66 14.04 -3.90
N VAL A 218 27.57 15.34 -3.61
CA VAL A 218 28.67 16.11 -3.03
C VAL A 218 29.01 15.64 -1.61
N ALA A 219 28.00 15.32 -0.79
CA ALA A 219 28.21 14.80 0.57
C ALA A 219 28.89 13.42 0.60
N ARG A 220 28.72 12.58 -0.44
CA ARG A 220 29.43 11.29 -0.55
C ARG A 220 30.89 11.45 -1.00
N SER A 221 31.20 12.48 -1.79
CA SER A 221 32.57 12.74 -2.25
C SER A 221 33.47 13.40 -1.19
N THR A 222 32.90 14.03 -0.17
CA THR A 222 33.65 14.73 0.89
C THR A 222 33.84 13.91 2.17
N GLY A 223 33.39 12.65 2.21
CA GLY A 223 33.66 11.74 3.33
C GLY A 223 33.01 12.13 4.65
N VAL A 224 31.93 12.92 4.64
CA VAL A 224 31.16 13.28 5.84
C VAL A 224 29.82 12.53 5.84
N ILE A 225 29.87 11.20 5.76
CA ILE A 225 28.91 10.23 6.33
C ILE A 225 29.70 8.95 6.63
#